data_AF-A0A947HQ46-F1
#
_entry.id   AF-A0A947HQ46-F1
#
_cell.length_a   1.000
_cell.length_b   1.000
_cell.length_c   1.000
_cell.angle_alpha   90.00
_cell.angle_beta   90.00
_cell.angle_gamma   90.00
#
_symmetry.space_group_name_H-M   'P 1'
#
loop_
_entity.id
_entity.type
_entity.pdbx_description
1 polymer ?
#
loop_
_entity_poly.entity_id
_entity_poly.type
_entity_poly.pdbx_seq_one_letter_code
_entity_poly.pdbx_strand_id
1 'polypeptide(L)'
;MIGFPSSVRIFLYAEPIDIRRGFDGLSGLVRAAGGDPLSGHLWVFLSKRREHVKILGFDRGGFVIWHKRLEIGRFVFPSGPRSTSPLTLDSGQLALLLDGVDYTRVERPMRWEPKRAA
;
A
#
# COMPACT_ATOMS: atom_id res chain seq x y z
N MET A 1 0.89 11.00 11.58
CA MET A 1 0.17 10.06 10.70
C MET A 1 -0.23 10.79 9.43
N ILE A 2 0.01 10.22 8.25
CA ILE A 2 -0.61 10.75 7.03
C ILE A 2 -2.07 10.29 7.06
N GLY A 3 -3.00 11.23 7.21
CA GLY A 3 -4.43 10.96 7.17
C GLY A 3 -4.91 11.00 5.72
N PHE A 4 -5.54 9.92 5.26
CA PHE A 4 -6.20 9.87 3.96
C PHE A 4 -7.73 9.81 4.15
N PRO A 5 -8.52 10.42 3.27
CA PRO A 5 -9.97 10.23 3.25
C PRO A 5 -10.33 8.74 3.17
N SER A 6 -11.45 8.34 3.76
CA SER A 6 -11.93 6.95 3.74
C SER A 6 -12.26 6.43 2.33
N SER A 7 -12.44 7.32 1.36
CA SER A 7 -12.63 6.98 -0.06
C SER A 7 -11.34 6.57 -0.77
N VAL A 8 -10.17 6.88 -0.19
CA VAL A 8 -8.88 6.49 -0.74
C VAL A 8 -8.63 5.02 -0.45
N ARG A 9 -8.59 4.22 -1.51
CA ARG A 9 -8.17 2.82 -1.44
C ARG A 9 -6.64 2.74 -1.43
N ILE A 10 -6.13 1.80 -0.64
CA ILE A 10 -4.70 1.52 -0.54
C ILE A 10 -4.48 0.13 -1.12
N PHE A 11 -3.86 0.07 -2.28
CA PHE A 11 -3.50 -1.16 -2.96
C PHE A 11 -2.07 -1.51 -2.64
N LEU A 12 -1.84 -2.80 -2.52
CA LEU A 12 -0.54 -3.36 -2.25
C LEU A 12 -0.11 -4.22 -3.42
N TYR A 13 1.02 -3.83 -4.01
CA TYR A 13 1.61 -4.53 -5.13
C TYR A 13 2.34 -5.77 -4.61
N ALA A 14 1.94 -6.95 -5.12
CA ALA A 14 2.35 -8.24 -4.56
C ALA A 14 3.82 -8.58 -4.79
N GLU A 15 4.38 -8.15 -5.92
CA GLU A 15 5.74 -8.52 -6.32
C GLU A 15 6.78 -7.47 -5.87
N PRO A 16 7.97 -7.89 -5.40
CA PRO A 16 8.99 -6.93 -5.03
C PRO A 16 9.51 -6.13 -6.22
N ILE A 17 9.78 -4.84 -6.00
CA ILE A 17 10.23 -3.93 -7.05
C ILE A 17 11.73 -3.62 -6.96
N ASP A 18 12.30 -3.19 -8.10
CA ASP A 18 13.53 -2.40 -8.08
C ASP A 18 13.23 -1.02 -7.50
N ILE A 19 13.91 -0.67 -6.40
CA ILE A 19 13.69 0.57 -5.67
C ILE A 19 14.14 1.81 -6.46
N ARG A 20 14.91 1.64 -7.55
CA ARG A 20 15.31 2.72 -8.46
C ARG A 20 14.16 3.25 -9.30
N ARG A 21 13.02 2.55 -9.37
CA ARG A 21 11.84 2.99 -10.11
C ARG A 21 11.31 4.31 -9.54
N GLY A 22 11.26 5.34 -10.38
CA GLY A 22 10.61 6.63 -10.13
C GLY A 22 9.14 6.62 -10.55
N PHE A 23 8.58 7.79 -10.79
CA PHE A 23 7.16 7.99 -11.10
C PHE A 23 6.67 7.13 -12.27
N ASP A 24 7.33 7.18 -13.43
CA ASP A 24 6.90 6.42 -14.61
C ASP A 24 7.07 4.91 -14.43
N GLY A 25 8.18 4.52 -13.81
CA GLY A 25 8.50 3.12 -13.54
C GLY A 25 7.48 2.45 -12.59
N LEU A 26 6.98 3.18 -11.59
CA LEU A 26 5.92 2.71 -10.69
C LEU A 26 4.54 2.79 -11.34
N SER A 27 4.26 3.88 -12.07
CA SER A 27 2.99 4.03 -12.80
C SER A 27 2.79 2.91 -13.84
N GLY A 28 3.86 2.46 -14.48
CA GLY A 28 3.84 1.30 -15.37
C GLY A 28 3.43 0.01 -14.65
N LEU A 29 3.90 -0.19 -13.41
CA LEU A 29 3.50 -1.35 -12.60
C LEU A 29 2.03 -1.29 -12.18
N VAL A 30 1.53 -0.10 -11.82
CA VAL A 30 0.11 0.12 -11.53
C VAL A 30 -0.75 -0.28 -12.72
N ARG A 31 -0.41 0.20 -13.92
CA ARG A 31 -1.13 -0.14 -15.15
C ARG A 31 -1.06 -1.64 -15.47
N ALA A 32 0.11 -2.25 -15.29
CA ALA A 32 0.29 -3.69 -15.49
C ALA A 32 -0.54 -4.55 -14.51
N ALA A 33 -0.83 -4.02 -13.32
CA ALA A 33 -1.73 -4.63 -12.34
C ALA A 33 -3.22 -4.30 -12.58
N GLY A 34 -3.57 -3.66 -13.72
CA GLY A 34 -4.94 -3.27 -14.05
C GLY A 34 -5.45 -2.04 -13.29
N GLY A 35 -4.57 -1.31 -12.61
CA GLY A 35 -4.91 -0.08 -11.90
C GLY A 35 -4.74 1.18 -12.74
N ASP A 36 -5.38 2.26 -12.30
CA ASP A 36 -5.16 3.61 -12.82
C ASP A 36 -4.25 4.41 -11.85
N PRO A 37 -3.03 4.80 -12.26
CA PRO A 37 -2.13 5.58 -11.42
C PRO A 37 -2.64 7.01 -11.14
N LEU A 38 -3.62 7.51 -11.91
CA LEU A 38 -4.21 8.85 -11.73
C LEU A 38 -5.46 8.85 -10.83
N SER A 39 -5.92 7.69 -10.37
CA SER A 39 -7.16 7.52 -9.61
C SER A 39 -7.22 8.22 -8.24
N GLY A 40 -6.11 8.78 -7.76
CA GLY A 40 -5.98 9.30 -6.39
C GLY A 40 -5.92 8.21 -5.32
N HIS A 41 -5.94 6.93 -5.71
CA HIS A 41 -5.67 5.82 -4.81
C HIS A 41 -4.17 5.62 -4.59
N LEU A 42 -3.82 4.97 -3.48
CA LEU A 42 -2.44 4.73 -3.09
C LEU A 42 -1.99 3.35 -3.53
N TRP A 43 -0.77 3.26 -4.05
CA TRP A 43 -0.13 2.01 -4.42
C TRP A 43 1.16 1.82 -3.62
N VAL A 44 1.18 0.79 -2.79
CA VAL A 44 2.29 0.46 -1.89
C VAL A 44 3.15 -0.61 -2.55
N PHE A 45 4.44 -0.35 -2.59
CA PHE A 45 5.45 -1.21 -3.19
C PHE A 45 6.58 -1.48 -2.20
N LEU A 46 7.15 -2.68 -2.27
CA LEU A 46 8.27 -3.09 -1.42
C LEU A 46 9.51 -3.42 -2.23
N SER A 47 10.68 -3.12 -1.69
CA SER A 47 11.94 -3.61 -2.26
C SER A 47 12.09 -5.11 -2.08
N LYS A 48 12.92 -5.75 -2.93
CA LYS A 48 13.26 -7.18 -2.83
C LYS A 48 13.77 -7.59 -1.44
N ARG A 49 14.54 -6.74 -0.77
CA ARG A 49 15.05 -7.00 0.60
C ARG A 49 14.03 -6.65 1.70
N ARG A 50 12.90 -6.05 1.33
CA ARG A 50 11.84 -5.56 2.23
C ARG A 50 12.33 -4.54 3.25
N GLU A 51 13.38 -3.80 2.93
CA GLU A 51 13.92 -2.73 3.79
C GLU A 51 13.36 -1.36 3.38
N HIS A 52 12.73 -1.27 2.20
CA HIS A 52 12.14 -0.04 1.69
C HIS A 52 10.69 -0.24 1.27
N VAL A 53 9.87 0.76 1.55
CA VAL A 53 8.52 0.94 1.02
C VAL A 53 8.51 2.19 0.14
N LYS A 54 7.88 2.11 -1.02
CA LYS A 54 7.41 3.28 -1.77
C LYS A 54 5.90 3.29 -1.84
N ILE A 55 5.29 4.46 -1.70
CA ILE A 55 3.86 4.66 -1.94
C ILE A 55 3.72 5.66 -3.07
N LEU A 56 3.11 5.25 -4.18
CA LEU A 56 2.72 6.13 -5.28
C LEU A 56 1.28 6.59 -5.07
N GLY A 57 1.04 7.89 -5.27
CA GLY A 57 -0.29 8.46 -5.41
C GLY A 57 -0.28 9.59 -6.43
N PHE A 58 -1.46 9.98 -6.89
CA PHE A 58 -1.66 11.19 -7.69
C PHE A 58 -2.51 12.17 -6.89
N ASP A 59 -2.00 13.38 -6.68
CA ASP A 59 -2.67 14.43 -5.92
C ASP A 59 -2.57 15.76 -6.68
N ARG A 60 -3.68 16.49 -6.77
CA ARG A 60 -3.77 17.87 -7.29
C ARG A 60 -2.87 18.17 -8.50
N GLY A 61 -2.92 17.31 -9.51
CA GLY A 61 -2.20 17.50 -10.78
C GLY A 61 -0.77 16.96 -10.82
N GLY A 62 -0.31 16.27 -9.77
CA GLY A 62 1.04 15.72 -9.71
C GLY A 62 1.10 14.32 -9.12
N PHE A 63 2.11 13.56 -9.53
CA PHE A 63 2.48 12.34 -8.84
C PHE A 63 3.27 12.63 -7.57
N VAL A 64 3.00 11.86 -6.54
CA VAL A 64 3.73 11.89 -5.26
C VAL A 64 4.25 10.48 -4.97
N ILE A 65 5.52 10.40 -4.57
CA ILE A 65 6.11 9.18 -4.03
C ILE A 65 6.54 9.47 -2.60
N TRP A 66 6.00 8.70 -1.67
CA TRP A 66 6.56 8.63 -0.33
C TRP A 66 7.47 7.41 -0.22
N HIS A 67 8.70 7.60 0.26
CA HIS A 67 9.72 6.56 0.34
C HIS A 67 10.21 6.43 1.78
N LYS A 68 9.99 5.28 2.41
CA LYS A 68 10.48 4.96 3.75
C LYS A 68 11.49 3.82 3.66
N ARG A 69 12.61 3.95 4.40
CA ARG A 69 13.57 2.88 4.67
C ARG A 69 13.55 2.56 6.17
N LEU A 70 13.59 1.27 6.52
CA LEU A 70 13.94 0.86 7.87
C LEU A 70 15.46 0.78 7.96
N GLU A 71 16.06 1.52 8.90
CA GLU A 71 17.50 1.45 9.14
C GLU A 71 17.91 0.11 9.76
N ILE A 72 16.99 -0.53 10.48
CA ILE A 72 17.15 -1.86 11.07
C ILE A 72 15.86 -2.64 10.87
N GLY A 73 15.97 -3.92 10.49
CA GLY A 73 14.84 -4.81 10.31
C GLY A 73 14.26 -4.81 8.89
N ARG A 74 13.09 -5.44 8.73
CA ARG A 74 12.42 -5.61 7.44
C ARG A 74 10.92 -5.46 7.60
N PHE A 75 10.29 -4.85 6.61
CA PHE A 75 8.85 -4.83 6.47
C PHE A 75 8.32 -6.27 6.32
N VAL A 76 7.30 -6.59 7.11
CA VAL A 76 6.63 -7.90 7.06
C VAL A 76 5.41 -7.81 6.18
N PHE A 77 5.17 -8.88 5.42
CA PHE A 77 4.11 -8.95 4.42
C PHE A 77 3.29 -10.21 4.62
N PRO A 78 1.96 -10.16 4.41
CA PRO A 78 1.19 -11.38 4.28
C PRO A 78 1.72 -12.15 3.08
N SER A 79 2.17 -13.38 3.34
CA SER A 79 2.36 -14.40 2.33
C SER A 79 0.97 -14.85 1.86
N GLY A 80 0.23 -13.97 1.18
CA GLY A 80 -1.03 -14.31 0.55
C GLY A 80 -0.78 -15.12 -0.73
N PRO A 81 -1.73 -15.96 -1.18
CA PRO A 81 -1.62 -16.63 -2.47
C PRO A 81 -1.32 -15.59 -3.55
N ARG A 82 -0.49 -15.96 -4.53
CA ARG A 82 -0.24 -15.19 -5.76
C ARG A 82 -1.55 -15.05 -6.54
N SER A 83 -2.44 -14.23 -6.04
CA SER A 83 -3.70 -13.88 -6.66
C SER A 83 -3.43 -12.77 -7.64
N THR A 84 -4.11 -12.85 -8.78
CA THR A 84 -4.09 -11.85 -9.86
C THR A 84 -4.62 -10.48 -9.40
N SER A 85 -5.25 -10.39 -8.22
CA SER A 85 -5.82 -9.14 -7.68
C SER A 85 -4.90 -8.50 -6.63
N PRO A 86 -4.69 -7.16 -6.67
CA PRO A 86 -3.90 -6.46 -5.67
C PRO A 86 -4.55 -6.55 -4.28
N LEU A 87 -3.76 -6.85 -3.26
CA LEU A 87 -4.22 -6.87 -1.87
C LEU A 87 -4.60 -5.45 -1.46
N THR A 88 -5.72 -5.27 -0.76
CA THR A 88 -6.14 -3.96 -0.26
C THR A 88 -5.78 -3.82 1.22
N LEU A 89 -5.27 -2.66 1.61
CA LEU A 89 -5.00 -2.29 3.00
C LEU A 89 -6.00 -1.23 3.46
N ASP A 90 -6.37 -1.27 4.74
CA ASP A 90 -6.90 -0.08 5.40
C ASP A 90 -5.79 0.83 5.93
N SER A 91 -6.16 2.06 6.29
CA SER A 91 -5.23 3.07 6.81
C SER A 91 -4.47 2.61 8.05
N GLY A 92 -5.09 1.81 8.92
CA GLY A 92 -4.44 1.26 10.11
C GLY A 92 -3.44 0.17 9.75
N GLN A 93 -3.74 -0.69 8.77
CA GLN A 93 -2.79 -1.72 8.29
C GLN A 93 -1.59 -1.06 7.63
N LEU A 94 -1.82 0.00 6.85
CA LEU A 94 -0.75 0.80 6.28
C LEU A 94 0.11 1.42 7.39
N ALA A 95 -0.48 2.01 8.42
CA ALA A 95 0.28 2.59 9.54
C ALA A 95 1.18 1.55 10.23
N LEU A 96 0.62 0.38 10.58
CA LEU A 96 1.37 -0.72 11.19
C LEU A 96 2.51 -1.20 10.29
N LEU A 97 2.24 -1.40 9.00
CA LEU A 97 3.26 -1.76 8.01
C LEU A 97 4.40 -0.74 8.02
N LEU A 98 4.06 0.55 7.99
CA LEU A 98 5.06 1.62 7.96
C LEU A 98 5.88 1.66 9.23
N ASP A 99 5.32 1.31 10.39
CA ASP A 99 6.06 1.18 11.65
C ASP A 99 6.89 -0.10 11.75
N GLY A 100 6.88 -0.94 10.69
CA GLY A 100 7.61 -2.20 10.65
C GLY A 100 6.91 -3.32 11.42
N VAL A 101 5.67 -3.12 11.85
CA VAL A 101 4.86 -4.09 12.58
C VAL A 101 4.19 -5.05 11.59
N ASP A 102 4.25 -6.35 11.91
CA ASP A 102 3.49 -7.37 11.18
C ASP A 102 1.99 -7.23 11.46
N TYR A 103 1.28 -6.49 10.61
CA TYR A 103 -0.15 -6.26 10.76
C TYR A 103 -1.00 -7.53 10.63
N THR A 104 -0.45 -8.63 10.10
CA THR A 104 -1.18 -9.90 9.97
C THR A 104 -1.35 -10.63 11.30
N ARG A 105 -0.52 -10.28 12.29
CA ARG A 105 -0.56 -10.83 13.65
C ARG A 105 -1.32 -9.95 14.64
N VAL A 106 -1.88 -8.84 14.18
CA VAL A 106 -2.61 -7.90 15.03
C VAL A 106 -4.08 -8.28 15.03
N GLU A 107 -4.56 -8.76 16.18
CA GLU A 107 -5.99 -8.98 16.39
C GLU A 107 -6.73 -7.65 16.44
N ARG A 108 -7.84 -7.56 15.71
CA ARG A 108 -8.67 -6.37 15.67
C ARG A 108 -10.06 -6.69 16.22
N PRO A 109 -10.58 -5.87 17.15
CA PRO A 109 -11.94 -6.03 17.59
C PRO A 109 -12.90 -5.83 16.42
N MET A 110 -14.03 -6.55 16.45
CA MET A 110 -15.07 -6.41 15.45
C MET A 110 -15.56 -4.96 15.44
N ARG A 111 -15.48 -4.30 14.28
CA ARG A 111 -16.02 -2.95 14.12
C ARG A 111 -17.54 -3.05 14.01
N TRP A 112 -18.22 -2.18 14.73
CA TRP A 112 -19.67 -2.05 14.60
C TRP A 112 -20.01 -1.43 13.25
N GLU A 113 -20.93 -2.03 12.51
CA GLU A 113 -21.48 -1.48 11.29
C GLU A 113 -22.95 -1.10 11.49
N PRO A 114 -23.38 0.09 11.02
CA PRO A 114 -24.77 0.48 11.09
C PRO A 114 -25.61 -0.46 10.22
N LYS A 115 -26.69 -1.01 10.79
CA LYS A 115 -27.68 -1.75 10.00
C LYS A 115 -28.29 -0.80 8.97
N ARG A 116 -28.02 -1.03 7.68
CA ARG A 116 -28.70 -0.28 6.61
C ARG A 116 -30.20 -0.54 6.71
N ALA A 117 -30.99 0.53 6.84
CA ALA A 117 -32.44 0.44 6.66
C ALA A 117 -32.71 0.03 5.20
N ALA A 118 -33.66 -0.89 5.01
CA ALA A 118 -34.10 -1.38 3.71
C ALA A 118 -34.80 -0.30 2.89
#